data_AF-A0A3D0DTZ9-F1
#
_entry.id   AF-A0A3D0DTZ9-F1
#
_cell.length_a   1.000
_cell.length_b   1.000
_cell.length_c   1.000
_cell.angle_alpha   90.00
_cell.angle_beta   90.00
_cell.angle_gamma   90.00
#
_symmetry.space_group_name_H-M   'P 1'
#
loop_
_entity.id
_entity.type
_entity.pdbx_description
1 polymer ?
#
loop_
_entity_poly.entity_id
_entity_poly.type
_entity_poly.pdbx_seq_one_letter_code
_entity_poly.pdbx_strand_id
1 'polypeptide(L)'
;QWLGMAGGLLGVLLVVWHKLEAAGGAGPGAYAAAVVALVGVTLGTLYQKKYCAGMDLRTGGFIQLAVATLVALPLSLGLEGFAVQWTPTMLFATGWLAVVNSIGATSLLFVLMRKGEASKVASLFYLIPGATALMAFAVLGETLDPLALAGFLVTAGAVWLCTRARYHQ
;
A
#
# COMPACT_ATOMS: atom_id res chain seq x y z
N GLN A 1 -10.23 2.75 19.43
CA GLN A 1 -10.02 3.25 18.05
C GLN A 1 -8.83 4.20 17.95
N TRP A 2 -8.84 5.34 18.66
CA TRP A 2 -7.74 6.33 18.62
C TRP A 2 -6.36 5.77 19.04
N LEU A 3 -6.30 4.97 20.11
CA LEU A 3 -5.05 4.36 20.57
C LEU A 3 -4.41 3.39 19.57
N GLY A 4 -5.19 2.55 18.89
CA GLY A 4 -4.64 1.67 17.85
C GLY A 4 -4.36 2.39 16.54
N MET A 5 -5.01 3.51 16.25
CA MET A 5 -4.68 4.36 15.12
C MET A 5 -3.35 5.09 15.36
N ALA A 6 -3.15 5.62 16.57
CA ALA A 6 -1.89 6.21 17.00
C ALA A 6 -0.75 5.18 17.05
N GLY A 7 -1.01 4.00 17.63
CA GLY A 7 -0.05 2.88 17.66
C GLY A 7 0.29 2.35 16.26
N GLY A 8 -0.71 2.25 15.38
CA GLY A 8 -0.51 1.90 13.97
C GLY A 8 0.35 2.92 13.22
N LEU A 9 0.08 4.22 13.42
CA LEU A 9 0.86 5.30 12.83
C LEU A 9 2.31 5.28 13.32
N LEU A 10 2.52 5.12 14.64
CA LEU A 10 3.85 5.02 15.24
C LEU A 10 4.62 3.80 14.73
N GLY A 11 3.96 2.64 14.60
CA GLY A 11 4.57 1.45 14.03
C GLY A 11 4.99 1.62 12.57
N VAL A 12 4.17 2.28 11.74
CA VAL A 12 4.53 2.61 10.35
C VAL A 12 5.70 3.60 10.31
N LEU A 13 5.69 4.63 11.16
CA LEU A 13 6.80 5.59 11.25
C LEU A 13 8.11 4.90 11.63
N LEU A 14 8.09 3.97 12.60
CA LEU A 14 9.26 3.20 13.01
C LEU A 14 9.79 2.30 11.89
N VAL A 15 8.91 1.60 11.16
CA VAL A 15 9.31 0.74 10.02
C VAL A 15 9.88 1.56 8.86
N VAL A 16 9.36 2.76 8.63
CA VAL A 16 9.79 3.64 7.53
C VAL A 16 11.01 4.49 7.91
N TRP A 17 11.28 4.71 9.20
CA TRP A 17 12.42 5.50 9.69
C TRP A 17 13.75 5.05 9.10
N HIS A 18 14.00 3.74 9.10
CA HIS A 18 15.24 3.19 8.56
C HIS A 18 15.35 3.37 7.04
N LYS A 19 14.21 3.35 6.32
CA LYS A 19 14.18 3.70 4.89
C LYS A 19 14.44 5.18 4.65
N LEU A 20 14.08 6.06 5.58
CA LEU A 20 14.45 7.48 5.51
C LEU A 20 15.94 7.70 5.77
N GLU A 21 16.53 7.00 6.74
CA GLU A 21 17.97 7.06 7.03
C GLU A 21 18.80 6.49 5.86
N ALA A 22 18.40 5.34 5.31
CA ALA A 22 18.99 4.79 4.09
C ALA A 22 18.81 5.71 2.87
N ALA A 23 17.73 6.49 2.85
CA ALA A 23 17.47 7.53 1.85
C ALA A 23 18.14 8.88 2.20
N GLY A 24 19.05 8.96 3.17
CA GLY A 24 19.69 10.20 3.65
C GLY A 24 20.46 11.03 2.62
N GLY A 25 20.50 10.61 1.35
CA GLY A 25 20.98 11.40 0.20
C GLY A 25 19.87 11.85 -0.77
N ALA A 26 18.59 11.60 -0.48
CA ALA A 26 17.47 11.99 -1.33
C ALA A 26 17.29 13.51 -1.26
N GLY A 27 17.40 14.19 -2.40
CA GLY A 27 17.25 15.64 -2.47
C GLY A 27 15.84 16.11 -2.06
N PRO A 28 15.65 17.41 -1.75
CA PRO A 28 14.37 17.99 -1.32
C PRO A 28 13.18 17.65 -2.26
N GLY A 29 13.46 17.45 -3.54
CA GLY A 29 12.47 17.05 -4.55
C GLY A 29 11.83 15.69 -4.29
N ALA A 30 12.56 14.72 -3.73
CA ALA A 30 12.01 13.40 -3.41
C ALA A 30 10.96 13.48 -2.30
N TYR A 31 11.24 14.28 -1.26
CA TYR A 31 10.29 14.53 -0.17
C TYR A 31 9.08 15.31 -0.66
N ALA A 32 9.27 16.32 -1.52
CA ALA A 32 8.16 17.05 -2.13
C ALA A 32 7.25 16.13 -2.97
N ALA A 33 7.85 15.24 -3.78
CA ALA A 33 7.11 14.27 -4.57
C ALA A 33 6.31 13.29 -3.68
N ALA A 34 6.88 12.83 -2.57
CA ALA A 34 6.19 11.98 -1.60
C ALA A 34 4.97 12.69 -0.99
N VAL A 35 5.09 13.97 -0.62
CA VAL A 35 3.98 14.78 -0.10
C VAL A 35 2.89 14.96 -1.16
N VAL A 36 3.27 15.26 -2.41
CA VAL A 36 2.31 15.40 -3.51
C VAL A 36 1.57 14.09 -3.76
N ALA A 37 2.27 12.95 -3.75
CA ALA A 37 1.66 11.63 -3.87
C ALA A 37 0.66 11.37 -2.73
N LEU A 38 1.01 11.72 -1.49
CA LEU A 38 0.16 11.52 -0.32
C LEU A 38 -1.12 12.37 -0.39
N VAL A 39 -0.99 13.64 -0.76
CA VAL A 39 -2.13 14.54 -1.00
C VAL A 39 -3.00 14.01 -2.14
N GLY A 40 -2.40 13.59 -3.25
CA GLY A 40 -3.09 13.03 -4.40
C GLY A 40 -3.92 11.80 -4.06
N VAL A 41 -3.35 10.82 -3.34
CA VAL A 41 -4.07 9.62 -2.89
C VAL A 41 -5.19 9.99 -1.91
N THR A 42 -4.94 10.93 -1.00
CA THR A 42 -5.96 11.36 -0.02
C THR A 42 -7.14 12.04 -0.72
N LEU A 43 -6.89 13.01 -1.60
CA LEU A 43 -7.95 13.68 -2.35
C LEU A 43 -8.67 12.73 -3.31
N GLY A 44 -7.93 11.84 -4.00
CA GLY A 44 -8.49 10.84 -4.90
C GLY A 44 -9.44 9.87 -4.18
N THR A 45 -9.04 9.36 -3.02
CA THR A 45 -9.89 8.47 -2.21
C THR A 45 -11.11 9.18 -1.63
N LEU A 46 -10.98 10.44 -1.20
CA LEU A 46 -12.11 11.25 -0.76
C LEU A 46 -13.10 11.54 -1.90
N TYR A 47 -12.59 11.88 -3.08
CA TYR A 47 -13.39 12.11 -4.28
C TYR A 47 -14.14 10.84 -4.70
N GLN A 48 -13.43 9.71 -4.77
CA GLN A 48 -14.02 8.42 -5.11
C GLN A 48 -15.10 8.01 -4.10
N LYS A 49 -14.85 8.22 -2.80
CA LYS A 49 -15.85 7.95 -1.76
C LYS A 49 -17.08 8.85 -1.86
N LYS A 50 -16.91 10.13 -2.23
CA LYS A 50 -18.01 11.10 -2.29
C LYS A 50 -18.86 10.98 -3.56
N TYR A 51 -18.22 10.78 -4.71
CA TYR A 51 -18.89 10.87 -6.03
C TYR A 51 -19.00 9.52 -6.76
N CYS A 52 -18.19 8.53 -6.39
CA CYS A 52 -18.10 7.24 -7.10
C CYS A 52 -18.59 6.05 -6.27
N ALA A 53 -19.22 6.28 -5.11
CA ALA A 53 -19.66 5.22 -4.19
C ALA A 53 -20.65 4.21 -4.81
N GLY A 54 -21.43 4.61 -5.83
CA GLY A 54 -22.37 3.75 -6.54
C GLY A 54 -21.84 3.19 -7.87
N MET A 55 -20.58 3.43 -8.20
CA MET A 55 -19.99 2.98 -9.46
C MET A 55 -19.65 1.50 -9.40
N ASP A 56 -19.90 0.76 -10.49
CA ASP A 56 -19.45 -0.63 -10.60
C ASP A 56 -17.92 -0.68 -10.47
N LEU A 57 -17.43 -1.55 -9.59
CA LEU A 57 -16.03 -1.70 -9.22
C LEU A 57 -15.15 -2.02 -10.44
N ARG A 58 -15.71 -2.75 -11.41
CA ARG A 58 -15.01 -3.12 -12.65
C ARG A 58 -14.78 -1.89 -13.53
N THR A 59 -15.83 -1.10 -13.73
CA THR A 59 -15.80 0.12 -14.55
C THR A 59 -14.93 1.19 -13.89
N GLY A 60 -15.04 1.36 -12.57
CA GLY A 60 -14.20 2.28 -11.81
C GLY A 60 -12.71 1.91 -11.88
N GLY A 61 -12.39 0.62 -11.70
CA GLY A 61 -11.02 0.13 -11.84
C GLY A 61 -10.45 0.32 -13.24
N PHE A 62 -11.24 0.03 -14.28
CA PHE A 62 -10.84 0.25 -15.67
C PHE A 62 -10.52 1.73 -15.94
N ILE A 63 -11.40 2.65 -15.54
CA ILE A 63 -11.17 4.09 -15.72
C ILE A 63 -9.94 4.55 -14.93
N GLN A 64 -9.76 4.09 -13.69
CA GLN A 64 -8.61 4.45 -12.87
C GLN A 64 -7.28 4.00 -13.51
N LEU A 65 -7.21 2.75 -13.99
CA LEU A 65 -6.04 2.22 -14.68
C LEU A 65 -5.80 2.90 -16.02
N ALA A 66 -6.85 3.23 -16.77
CA ALA A 66 -6.75 3.94 -18.04
C ALA A 66 -6.21 5.37 -17.84
N VAL A 67 -6.75 6.11 -16.88
CA VAL A 67 -6.28 7.47 -16.55
C VAL A 67 -4.86 7.44 -16.02
N ALA A 68 -4.53 6.49 -15.14
CA ALA A 68 -3.16 6.31 -14.65
C ALA A 68 -2.18 6.04 -15.81
N THR A 69 -2.58 5.22 -16.77
CA THR A 69 -1.77 4.94 -17.98
C THR A 69 -1.60 6.19 -18.84
N LEU A 70 -2.66 6.96 -19.06
CA LEU A 70 -2.60 8.20 -19.85
C LEU A 70 -1.70 9.27 -19.21
N VAL A 71 -1.59 9.29 -17.89
CA VAL A 71 -0.68 10.20 -17.18
C VAL A 71 0.74 9.66 -17.13
N ALA A 72 0.91 8.36 -16.83
CA ALA A 72 2.23 7.75 -16.67
C ALA A 72 2.98 7.58 -17.99
N LEU A 73 2.28 7.27 -19.09
CA LEU A 73 2.89 7.04 -20.41
C LEU A 73 3.67 8.26 -20.95
N PRO A 74 3.12 9.49 -21.02
CA PRO A 74 3.89 10.65 -21.47
C PRO A 74 5.03 11.01 -20.52
N LEU A 75 4.88 10.79 -19.20
CA LEU A 75 5.96 11.00 -18.24
C LEU A 75 7.10 10.00 -18.46
N SER A 76 6.80 8.73 -18.67
CA SER A 76 7.81 7.71 -18.94
C SER A 76 8.53 7.95 -20.28
N LEU A 77 7.79 8.36 -21.32
CA LEU A 77 8.39 8.76 -22.60
C LEU A 77 9.28 10.00 -22.48
N GLY A 78 8.88 10.99 -21.68
CA GLY A 78 9.59 12.26 -21.53
C GLY A 78 10.78 12.24 -20.57
N LEU A 79 10.74 11.39 -19.54
CA LEU A 79 11.78 11.34 -18.50
C LEU A 79 12.71 10.14 -18.63
N GLU A 80 12.21 8.98 -19.09
CA GLU A 80 12.92 7.71 -19.05
C GLU A 80 13.18 7.12 -20.46
N GLY A 81 12.63 7.73 -21.51
CA GLY A 81 12.82 7.30 -22.91
C GLY A 81 12.20 5.94 -23.26
N PHE A 82 11.40 5.36 -22.36
CA PHE A 82 10.71 4.08 -22.55
C PHE A 82 11.65 2.89 -22.85
N ALA A 83 12.78 2.81 -22.14
CA ALA A 83 13.74 1.72 -22.26
C ALA A 83 13.26 0.43 -21.56
N VAL A 84 12.34 -0.30 -22.19
CA VAL A 84 11.83 -1.58 -21.64
C VAL A 84 12.68 -2.75 -22.15
N GLN A 85 13.28 -3.49 -21.21
CA GLN A 85 13.92 -4.77 -21.49
C GLN A 85 12.89 -5.90 -21.42
N TRP A 86 12.44 -6.37 -22.58
CA TRP A 86 11.47 -7.45 -22.70
C TRP A 86 12.14 -8.79 -22.37
N THR A 87 12.07 -9.19 -21.11
CA THR A 87 12.50 -10.52 -20.64
C THR A 87 11.28 -11.34 -20.22
N PRO A 88 11.33 -12.68 -20.28
CA PRO A 88 10.26 -13.53 -19.76
C PRO A 88 9.94 -13.24 -18.30
N THR A 89 10.95 -12.92 -17.49
CA THR A 89 10.79 -12.51 -16.08
C THR A 89 10.02 -11.20 -15.96
N MET A 90 10.33 -10.19 -16.77
CA MET A 90 9.60 -8.91 -16.80
C MET A 90 8.13 -9.12 -17.19
N LEU A 91 7.88 -9.93 -18.23
CA LEU A 91 6.52 -10.27 -18.68
C LEU A 91 5.73 -11.01 -17.60
N PHE A 92 6.37 -11.98 -16.93
CA PHE A 92 5.74 -12.71 -15.84
C PHE A 92 5.46 -11.81 -14.64
N ALA A 93 6.40 -10.97 -14.23
CA ALA A 93 6.24 -10.05 -13.10
C ALA A 93 5.15 -9.00 -13.36
N THR A 94 5.15 -8.37 -14.54
CA THR A 94 4.14 -7.38 -14.93
C THR A 94 2.77 -8.03 -15.12
N GLY A 95 2.70 -9.21 -15.75
CA GLY A 95 1.47 -10.00 -15.87
C GLY A 95 0.91 -10.43 -14.51
N TRP A 96 1.77 -10.87 -13.59
CA TRP A 96 1.39 -11.20 -12.22
C TRP A 96 0.80 -9.99 -11.50
N LEU A 97 1.49 -8.84 -11.52
CA LEU A 97 0.99 -7.61 -10.92
C LEU A 97 -0.29 -7.11 -11.58
N ALA A 98 -0.45 -7.24 -12.90
CA ALA A 98 -1.67 -6.80 -13.57
C ALA A 98 -2.86 -7.71 -13.26
N VAL A 99 -2.69 -9.03 -13.37
CA VAL A 99 -3.78 -10.02 -13.27
C VAL A 99 -4.06 -10.37 -11.82
N VAL A 100 -3.05 -10.80 -11.06
CA VAL A 100 -3.24 -11.27 -9.68
C VAL A 100 -3.59 -10.11 -8.77
N ASN A 101 -2.97 -8.93 -8.91
CA ASN A 101 -3.35 -7.79 -8.09
C ASN A 101 -4.75 -7.28 -8.45
N SER A 102 -5.11 -7.14 -9.73
CA SER A 102 -6.43 -6.61 -10.10
C SER A 102 -7.56 -7.57 -9.78
N ILE A 103 -7.45 -8.84 -10.19
CA ILE A 103 -8.48 -9.85 -9.93
C ILE A 103 -8.48 -10.23 -8.45
N GLY A 104 -7.31 -10.38 -7.85
CA GLY A 104 -7.16 -10.72 -6.43
C GLY A 104 -7.68 -9.63 -5.53
N ALA A 105 -7.33 -8.36 -5.75
CA ALA A 105 -7.82 -7.25 -4.93
C ALA A 105 -9.33 -7.06 -5.05
N THR A 106 -9.89 -7.13 -6.27
CA THR A 106 -11.35 -6.99 -6.47
C THR A 106 -12.13 -8.18 -5.89
N SER A 107 -11.63 -9.40 -6.06
CA SER A 107 -12.24 -10.61 -5.48
C SER A 107 -12.16 -10.59 -3.95
N LEU A 108 -11.01 -10.19 -3.40
CA LEU A 108 -10.83 -10.04 -1.96
C LEU A 108 -11.80 -8.99 -1.42
N LEU A 109 -11.85 -7.80 -2.02
CA LEU A 109 -12.81 -6.76 -1.61
C LEU A 109 -14.25 -7.27 -1.64
N PHE A 110 -14.63 -8.00 -2.68
CA PHE A 110 -15.96 -8.61 -2.79
C PHE A 110 -16.26 -9.64 -1.70
N VAL A 111 -15.29 -10.51 -1.39
CA VAL A 111 -15.38 -11.47 -0.28
C VAL A 111 -15.51 -10.76 1.07
N LEU A 112 -14.76 -9.68 1.27
CA LEU A 112 -14.77 -8.91 2.52
C LEU A 112 -16.08 -8.16 2.72
N MET A 113 -16.65 -7.58 1.65
CA MET A 113 -17.99 -6.98 1.71
C MET A 113 -19.05 -8.01 2.06
N ARG A 114 -18.98 -9.21 1.47
CA ARG A 114 -19.91 -10.32 1.79
C ARG A 114 -19.81 -10.82 3.23
N LYS A 115 -18.64 -10.70 3.87
CA LYS A 115 -18.42 -11.17 5.24
C LYS A 115 -18.79 -10.14 6.33
N GLY A 116 -19.22 -8.92 5.98
CA GLY A 116 -19.62 -7.90 6.96
C GLY A 116 -18.52 -7.38 7.90
N GLU A 117 -17.28 -7.87 7.78
CA GLU A 117 -16.14 -7.58 8.66
C GLU A 117 -15.18 -6.52 8.09
N ALA A 118 -15.69 -5.54 7.33
CA ALA A 118 -14.87 -4.51 6.68
C ALA A 118 -13.89 -3.81 7.66
N SER A 119 -14.30 -3.63 8.92
CA SER A 119 -13.46 -3.00 9.93
C SER A 119 -12.34 -3.89 10.51
N LYS A 120 -12.48 -5.22 10.47
CA LYS A 120 -11.42 -6.15 10.91
C LYS A 120 -10.31 -6.23 9.88
N VAL A 121 -10.66 -6.09 8.61
CA VAL A 121 -9.69 -6.08 7.50
C VAL A 121 -8.92 -4.78 7.41
N ALA A 122 -9.56 -3.65 7.73
CA ALA A 122 -8.85 -2.38 7.86
C ALA A 122 -7.68 -2.47 8.87
N SER A 123 -7.80 -3.31 9.89
CA SER A 123 -6.73 -3.56 10.85
C SER A 123 -5.59 -4.43 10.28
N LEU A 124 -5.90 -5.37 9.35
CA LEU A 124 -4.89 -6.15 8.62
C LEU A 124 -4.04 -5.27 7.70
N PHE A 125 -4.60 -4.20 7.13
CA PHE A 125 -3.83 -3.25 6.31
C PHE A 125 -2.70 -2.57 7.08
N TYR A 126 -2.85 -2.37 8.39
CA TYR A 126 -1.76 -1.85 9.23
C TYR A 126 -0.63 -2.85 9.47
N LEU A 127 -0.87 -4.15 9.30
CA LEU A 127 0.17 -5.19 9.40
C LEU A 127 0.98 -5.35 8.11
N ILE A 128 0.48 -4.87 6.97
CA ILE A 128 1.13 -5.03 5.66
C ILE A 128 2.60 -4.58 5.70
N PRO A 129 2.96 -3.38 6.19
CA PRO A 129 4.34 -2.90 6.11
C PRO A 129 5.34 -3.84 6.77
N GLY A 130 5.01 -4.39 7.94
CA GLY A 130 5.91 -5.32 8.62
C GLY A 130 5.86 -6.74 8.08
N ALA A 131 4.70 -7.22 7.60
CA ALA A 131 4.63 -8.49 6.87
C ALA A 131 5.46 -8.45 5.57
N THR A 132 5.43 -7.32 4.85
CA THR A 132 6.27 -7.08 3.68
C THR A 132 7.75 -7.01 4.04
N ALA A 133 8.12 -6.38 5.16
CA ALA A 133 9.51 -6.38 5.64
C ALA A 133 10.02 -7.79 5.99
N LEU A 134 9.19 -8.62 6.64
CA LEU A 134 9.52 -10.03 6.92
C LEU A 134 9.67 -10.86 5.65
N MET A 135 8.79 -10.65 4.66
CA MET A 135 8.93 -11.29 3.35
C MET A 135 10.19 -10.82 2.61
N ALA A 136 10.54 -9.53 2.69
CA ALA A 136 11.74 -9.00 2.07
C ALA A 136 13.01 -9.62 2.68
N PHE A 137 13.05 -9.78 4.01
CA PHE A 137 14.12 -10.53 4.66
C PHE A 137 14.21 -11.99 4.20
N ALA A 138 13.08 -12.70 4.19
CA ALA A 138 13.06 -14.12 3.89
C ALA A 138 13.34 -14.43 2.41
N VAL A 139 12.86 -13.57 1.50
CA VAL A 139 12.90 -13.81 0.04
C VAL A 139 14.04 -13.05 -0.63
N LEU A 140 14.29 -11.80 -0.24
CA LEU A 140 15.34 -10.96 -0.84
C LEU A 140 16.66 -11.02 -0.04
N GLY A 141 16.65 -11.59 1.17
CA GLY A 141 17.85 -11.67 2.01
C GLY A 141 18.31 -10.31 2.58
N GLU A 142 17.45 -9.30 2.55
CA GLU A 142 17.74 -7.99 3.18
C GLU A 142 17.97 -8.18 4.68
N THR A 143 18.86 -7.39 5.30
CA THR A 143 19.09 -7.47 6.75
C THR A 143 17.86 -6.98 7.52
N LEU A 144 17.30 -7.84 8.38
CA LEU A 144 16.23 -7.46 9.30
C LEU A 144 16.81 -6.51 10.34
N ASP A 145 16.53 -5.22 10.16
CA ASP A 145 16.84 -4.23 11.18
C ASP A 145 16.02 -4.53 12.45
N PRO A 146 16.67 -4.72 13.62
CA PRO A 146 15.98 -4.92 14.89
C PRO A 146 14.91 -3.85 15.17
N LEU A 147 15.10 -2.62 14.68
CA LEU A 147 14.14 -1.53 14.82
C LEU A 147 12.87 -1.75 13.97
N ALA A 148 13.01 -2.28 12.75
CA ALA A 148 11.88 -2.65 11.90
C ALA A 148 11.08 -3.82 12.50
N LEU A 149 11.76 -4.77 13.14
CA LEU A 149 11.11 -5.87 13.87
C LEU A 149 10.37 -5.36 15.11
N ALA A 150 10.99 -4.46 15.90
CA ALA A 150 10.33 -3.80 17.03
C ALA A 150 9.12 -2.97 16.59
N GLY A 151 9.25 -2.22 15.50
CA GLY A 151 8.16 -1.49 14.86
C GLY A 151 7.01 -2.42 14.48
N PHE A 152 7.29 -3.53 13.80
CA PHE A 152 6.28 -4.54 13.47
C PHE A 152 5.58 -5.13 14.71
N LEU A 153 6.33 -5.47 15.77
CA LEU A 153 5.75 -5.99 17.01
C LEU A 153 4.82 -4.97 17.68
N VAL A 154 5.19 -3.68 17.65
CA VAL A 154 4.35 -2.59 18.16
C VAL A 154 3.08 -2.44 17.31
N THR A 155 3.19 -2.43 15.97
CA THR A 155 2.02 -2.36 15.09
C THR A 155 1.11 -3.58 15.26
N ALA A 156 1.70 -4.77 15.37
CA ALA A 156 0.99 -6.02 15.57
C ALA A 156 0.27 -6.06 16.92
N GLY A 157 0.93 -5.62 17.99
CA GLY A 157 0.33 -5.47 19.32
C GLY A 157 -0.81 -4.44 19.34
N ALA A 158 -0.63 -3.30 18.68
CA ALA A 158 -1.67 -2.27 18.57
C ALA A 158 -2.90 -2.76 17.79
N VAL A 159 -2.69 -3.50 16.70
CA VAL A 159 -3.77 -4.13 15.92
C VAL A 159 -4.47 -5.24 16.71
N TRP A 160 -3.72 -6.07 17.42
CA TRP A 160 -4.27 -7.13 18.27
C TRP A 160 -5.14 -6.58 19.41
N LEU A 161 -4.67 -5.52 20.11
CA LEU A 161 -5.45 -4.83 21.13
C LEU A 161 -6.74 -4.23 20.56
N CYS A 162 -6.67 -3.59 19.40
CA CYS A 162 -7.84 -2.99 18.74
C CYS A 162 -8.87 -4.02 18.25
N THR A 163 -8.41 -5.18 17.78
CA THR A 163 -9.29 -6.26 17.32
C THR A 163 -9.93 -7.00 18.49
N ARG A 164 -9.24 -7.13 19.63
CA ARG A 164 -9.76 -7.80 20.84
C ARG A 164 -10.72 -6.92 21.64
N ALA A 165 -10.48 -5.61 21.73
CA ALA A 165 -11.36 -4.68 22.45
C ALA A 165 -12.79 -4.58 21.88
N ARG A 166 -13.03 -5.07 20.66
CA ARG A 166 -14.34 -5.08 19.98
C ARG A 166 -15.10 -6.39 20.10
N TYR A 167 -14.53 -7.44 20.67
CA TYR A 167 -15.25 -8.70 20.92
C TYR A 167 -16.13 -8.64 22.18
N HIS A 168 -16.02 -7.57 22.97
CA HIS A 168 -16.77 -7.36 24.23
C HIS A 168 -17.89 -6.30 24.13
N GLN A 169 -18.25 -5.83 22.93
CA GLN A 169 -19.46 -5.05 22.66
C GLN A 169 -20.32 -5.78 21.64
#